data_AF-A0A6L7QQH5-F1
#
_entry.id   AF-A0A6L7QQH5-F1
#
_cell.length_a   1.000
_cell.length_b   1.000
_cell.length_c   1.000
_cell.angle_alpha   90.00
_cell.angle_beta   90.00
_cell.angle_gamma   90.00
#
_symmetry.space_group_name_H-M   'P 1'
#
loop_
_entity.id
_entity.type
_entity.pdbx_description
1 polymer ?
#
loop_
_entity_poly.entity_id
_entity_poly.type
_entity_poly.pdbx_seq_one_letter_code
_entity_poly.pdbx_strand_id
1 'polypeptide(L)' 'MNRGFSREQIERVAGMYKSNQDASRALGITIRSFSRLCHKYEIESPFARRQRQRGQAIQGTNFE' A
#
# COMPACT_ATOMS: atom_id res chain seq x y z
N MET A 1 -6.96 -14.41 16.67
CA MET A 1 -5.59 -14.18 16.17
C MET A 1 -5.59 -12.94 15.28
N ASN A 2 -5.29 -11.77 15.84
CA ASN A 2 -5.16 -10.52 15.09
C ASN A 2 -3.65 -10.22 14.95
N ARG A 3 -2.94 -10.98 14.11
CA ARG A 3 -1.56 -10.62 13.73
C ARG A 3 -1.67 -9.47 12.74
N GLY A 4 -2.06 -8.30 13.23
CA GLY A 4 -2.09 -7.08 12.43
C GLY A 4 -0.67 -6.79 11.95
N PHE A 5 -0.50 -6.56 10.65
CA PHE A 5 0.78 -6.12 10.10
C PHE A 5 1.18 -4.79 10.73
N SER A 6 2.38 -4.72 11.28
CA SER A 6 2.90 -3.48 11.85
C SER A 6 3.17 -2.45 10.76
N ARG A 7 3.13 -1.15 11.12
CA ARG A 7 3.47 -0.04 10.23
C ARG A 7 4.79 -0.28 9.50
N GLU A 8 5.83 -0.69 10.21
CA GLU A 8 7.15 -1.00 9.63
C GLU A 8 7.14 -2.14 8.60
N GLN A 9 6.30 -3.17 8.80
CA GLN A 9 6.19 -4.25 7.81
C GLN A 9 5.55 -3.72 6.53
N ILE A 10 4.49 -2.92 6.65
CA ILE A 10 3.81 -2.32 5.50
C ILE A 10 4.74 -1.33 4.80
N GLU A 11 5.52 -0.55 5.55
CA GLU A 11 6.46 0.43 5.00
C GLU A 11 7.62 -0.26 4.27
N ARG A 12 8.20 -1.30 4.87
CA ARG A 12 9.26 -2.09 4.24
C ARG A 12 8.78 -2.71 2.93
N VAL A 13 7.59 -3.32 2.93
CA VAL A 13 7.03 -3.96 1.73
C VAL A 13 6.65 -2.90 0.68
N ALA A 14 6.06 -1.77 1.09
CA ALA A 14 5.77 -0.65 0.21
C ALA A 14 7.04 -0.05 -0.44
N GLY A 15 8.15 0.02 0.29
CA GLY A 15 9.43 0.50 -0.23
C GLY A 15 10.18 -0.53 -1.07
N MET A 16 10.09 -1.82 -0.71
CA MET A 16 10.81 -2.92 -1.37
C MET A 16 10.19 -3.29 -2.72
N TYR A 17 8.86 -3.27 -2.81
CA TYR A 17 8.14 -3.66 -4.01
C TYR A 17 7.74 -2.47 -4.86
N LYS A 18 7.74 -2.64 -6.19
CA LYS A 18 7.33 -1.56 -7.10
C LYS A 18 5.82 -1.42 -7.20
N SER A 19 5.04 -2.47 -6.92
CA SER A 19 3.59 -2.52 -7.14
C SER A 19 2.82 -3.03 -5.92
N ASN A 20 1.61 -2.51 -5.70
CA ASN A 20 0.71 -2.96 -4.63
C ASN A 20 0.35 -4.45 -4.74
N GLN A 21 0.29 -4.97 -5.97
CA GLN A 21 0.04 -6.39 -6.23
C GLN A 21 1.17 -7.28 -5.69
N ASP A 22 2.42 -6.93 -5.95
CA ASP A 22 3.60 -7.66 -5.46
C ASP A 22 3.71 -7.58 -3.93
N ALA A 23 3.47 -6.37 -3.39
CA ALA A 23 3.42 -6.13 -1.96
C ALA A 23 2.34 -6.97 -1.25
N SER A 24 1.12 -7.02 -1.81
CA SER A 24 0.02 -7.81 -1.27
C SER A 24 0.31 -9.32 -1.34
N ARG A 25 0.97 -9.78 -2.41
CA ARG A 25 1.37 -11.17 -2.60
C ARG A 25 2.46 -11.60 -1.61
N ALA A 26 3.43 -10.73 -1.34
CA ALA A 26 4.48 -10.97 -0.35
C ALA A 26 3.95 -11.08 1.08
N LEU A 27 2.90 -10.31 1.41
CA LEU A 27 2.23 -10.36 2.70
C LEU A 27 1.15 -11.45 2.78
N GLY A 28 0.83 -12.12 1.67
CA GLY A 28 -0.24 -13.11 1.60
C GLY A 28 -1.63 -12.52 1.85
N ILE A 29 -1.82 -11.24 1.55
CA ILE A 29 -3.10 -10.54 1.72
C ILE A 29 -3.68 -10.09 0.38
N THR A 30 -4.96 -9.74 0.41
CA THR A 30 -5.59 -9.12 -0.76
C THR A 30 -5.06 -7.70 -0.98
N ILE A 31 -5.06 -7.25 -2.23
CA ILE A 31 -4.69 -5.87 -2.60
C ILE A 31 -5.56 -4.86 -1.83
N ARG A 32 -6.85 -5.13 -1.64
CA ARG A 32 -7.75 -4.25 -0.85
C ARG A 32 -7.33 -4.14 0.61
N SER A 33 -6.94 -5.25 1.25
CA SER A 33 -6.41 -5.24 2.61
C SER A 33 -5.11 -4.42 2.69
N PHE A 34 -4.22 -4.57 1.71
CA PHE A 34 -2.98 -3.80 1.64
C PHE A 34 -3.24 -2.30 1.49
N SER A 35 -4.13 -1.89 0.57
CA SER A 35 -4.51 -0.48 0.43
C SER A 35 -5.10 0.10 1.71
N ARG A 36 -5.95 -0.66 2.42
CA ARG A 36 -6.51 -0.23 3.71
C ARG A 36 -5.43 -0.07 4.79
N LEU A 37 -4.43 -0.93 4.81
CA LEU A 37 -3.29 -0.83 5.73
C LEU A 37 -2.39 0.36 5.40
N CYS A 38 -2.07 0.59 4.11
CA CYS A 38 -1.33 1.78 3.69
C CYS A 38 -2.06 3.07 4.09
N HIS A 39 -3.39 3.15 3.93
CA HIS A 39 -4.17 4.30 4.36
C HIS A 39 -4.21 4.44 5.88
N LYS A 40 -4.38 3.33 6.61
CA LYS A 40 -4.41 3.32 8.08
C LYS A 40 -3.11 3.82 8.69
N TYR A 41 -1.98 3.53 8.05
CA TYR A 41 -0.65 3.90 8.53
C TYR A 41 -0.05 5.13 7.84
N GLU A 42 -0.83 5.78 6.96
CA GLU A 42 -0.41 6.93 6.14
C GLU A 42 0.91 6.69 5.38
N ILE A 43 1.12 5.45 4.92
CA ILE A 43 2.32 5.05 4.19
C ILE A 43 2.15 5.35 2.70
N GLU A 44 3.14 6.03 2.12
CA GLU A 44 3.19 6.24 0.68
C GLU A 44 3.39 4.88 -0.03
N SER A 45 2.34 4.39 -0.69
CA SER A 45 2.44 3.18 -1.50
C SER A 45 3.35 3.42 -2.71
N PRO A 46 4.05 2.39 -3.21
CA PRO A 46 4.91 2.53 -4.40
C PRO A 46 4.11 2.87 -5.66
N PHE A 47 2.80 2.57 -5.66
CA PHE A 47 1.86 3.06 -6.66
C PHE A 47 1.67 4.58 -6.54
N ALA A 48 1.42 5.10 -5.33
CA ALA A 48 1.32 6.54 -5.09
C ALA A 48 2.63 7.29 -5.39
N ARG A 49 3.79 6.68 -5.12
CA ARG A 49 5.10 7.23 -5.49
C ARG A 49 5.28 7.37 -7.00
N ARG A 50 4.92 6.34 -7.77
CA ARG A 50 4.95 6.39 -9.25
C ARG A 50 3.89 7.30 -9.84
N GLN A 51 2.70 7.35 -9.24
CA GLN A 51 1.63 8.28 -9.59
C GLN A 51 2.12 9.72 -9.41
N ARG A 52 2.67 10.07 -8.23
CA ARG A 52 3.25 11.39 -7.94
C ARG A 52 4.34 11.79 -8.92
N GLN A 53 5.20 10.86 -9.35
CA GLN A 53 6.22 11.13 -10.37
C GLN A 53 5.65 11.32 -11.80
N ARG A 54 4.47 10.76 -12.10
CA ARG A 54 3.82 10.86 -13.41
C ARG A 54 2.77 11.96 -13.50
N GLY A 55 2.30 12.49 -12.39
CA GLY A 55 1.35 13.60 -12.34
C GLY A 55 0.75 13.72 -10.94
N GLN A 56 0.56 14.94 -10.46
CA GLN A 56 -0.06 15.27 -9.17
C GLN A 56 -1.58 14.90 -9.09
N ALA A 57 -2.02 13.75 -9.59
CA ALA A 57 -3.43 13.41 -9.71
C ALA A 57 -3.81 12.12 -8.98
N ILE A 58 -4.92 12.23 -8.24
CA ILE A 58 -5.71 11.18 -7.58
C ILE A 58 -5.23 10.78 -6.18
N GLN A 59 -5.37 11.73 -5.25
CA GLN A 59 -5.72 11.42 -3.87
C GLN A 59 -7.20 10.96 -3.88
N GLY A 60 -7.49 9.79 -3.30
CA GLY A 60 -8.85 9.31 -3.08
C GLY A 60 -9.42 8.48 -4.23
N THR A 61 -9.24 7.16 -4.17
CA THR A 61 -10.30 6.26 -4.66
C THR A 61 -11.01 5.69 -3.43
N ASN A 62 -12.04 6.41 -3.01
CA ASN A 62 -13.21 5.80 -2.40
C ASN A 62 -13.68 4.69 -3.36
N PHE A 63 -13.74 3.46 -2.87
CA PHE A 63 -14.48 2.39 -3.52
C PHE A 63 -15.73 2.16 -2.67
N GLU A 64 -16.83 2.76 -3.11
CA GLU A 64 -18.18 2.21 -2.92
C GLU A 64 -18.27 0.82 -3.60
#